data_AF-A0A117KID7-F1
#
_entry.id   AF-A0A117KID7-F1
#
_cell.length_a   1.000
_cell.length_b   1.000
_cell.length_c   1.000
_cell.angle_alpha   90.00
_cell.angle_beta   90.00
_cell.angle_gamma   90.00
#
_symmetry.space_group_name_H-M   'P 1'
#
loop_
_entity.id
_entity.type
_entity.pdbx_description
1 polymer ?
#
loop_
_entity_poly.entity_id
_entity_poly.type
_entity_poly.pdbx_seq_one_letter_code
_entity_poly.pdbx_strand_id
1 'polypeptide(L)'
;MEIIIGLVVVFLLWSFIKAKARIHYANKLRTERELAGGGEAPYPSWMTNKDRMEEFAAMLNALAKRKSIPKKFVAGTMTNEYSQNKLLFTAGFMERQGASFEEQTMAVMDHIEKYWKNMDLNDRKMFEGGS
;
A
#
# COMPACT_ATOMS: atom_id res chain seq x y z
N MET A 1 1.14 -1.74 32.07
CA MET A 1 1.78 -1.25 30.83
C MET A 1 1.70 -2.30 29.71
N GLU A 2 2.04 -3.57 29.98
CA GLU A 2 2.04 -4.65 28.96
C GLU A 2 0.66 -4.99 28.37
N ILE A 3 -0.41 -4.96 29.19
CA ILE A 3 -1.79 -5.24 28.73
C ILE A 3 -2.31 -4.17 27.74
N ILE A 4 -1.92 -2.91 27.92
CA ILE A 4 -2.33 -1.81 27.04
C ILE A 4 -1.68 -1.96 25.66
N ILE A 5 -0.39 -2.32 25.62
CA ILE A 5 0.34 -2.58 24.38
C ILE A 5 -0.28 -3.76 23.61
N GLY A 6 -0.64 -4.84 24.32
CA GLY A 6 -1.32 -5.98 23.72
C GLY A 6 -2.67 -5.61 23.09
N LEU A 7 -3.47 -4.78 23.76
CA LEU A 7 -4.77 -4.31 23.24
C LEU A 7 -4.61 -3.39 22.02
N VAL A 8 -3.60 -2.52 22.00
CA VAL A 8 -3.30 -1.68 20.84
C VAL A 8 -2.89 -2.53 19.64
N VAL A 9 -2.03 -3.54 19.83
CA VAL A 9 -1.61 -4.46 18.75
C VAL A 9 -2.80 -5.27 18.21
N VAL A 10 -3.66 -5.79 19.09
CA VAL A 10 -4.87 -6.53 18.69
C VAL A 10 -5.87 -5.61 17.97
N PHE A 11 -6.06 -4.39 18.46
CA PHE A 11 -6.96 -3.41 17.84
C PHE A 11 -6.47 -3.01 16.44
N LEU A 12 -5.16 -2.77 16.29
CA LEU A 12 -4.54 -2.53 14.99
C LEU A 12 -4.75 -3.75 14.08
N LEU A 13 -4.40 -4.96 14.50
CA LEU A 13 -4.60 -6.17 13.70
C LEU A 13 -6.07 -6.39 13.28
N TRP A 14 -7.03 -6.13 14.17
CA TRP A 14 -8.46 -6.22 13.85
C TRP A 14 -8.93 -5.15 12.87
N SER A 15 -8.45 -3.91 13.02
CA SER A 15 -8.72 -2.82 12.08
C SER A 15 -8.19 -3.16 10.69
N PHE A 16 -6.97 -3.70 10.62
CA PHE A 16 -6.34 -4.17 9.38
C PHE A 16 -7.15 -5.30 8.70
N ILE A 17 -7.67 -6.27 9.45
CA ILE A 17 -8.49 -7.37 8.87
C ILE A 17 -9.83 -6.85 8.33
N LYS A 18 -10.52 -5.97 9.08
CA LYS A 18 -11.78 -5.36 8.62
C LYS A 18 -11.59 -4.47 7.40
N ALA A 19 -10.49 -3.72 7.35
CA ALA A 19 -10.11 -2.93 6.18
C ALA A 19 -9.90 -3.85 4.96
N LYS A 20 -9.09 -4.90 5.10
CA LYS A 20 -8.78 -5.86 4.02
C LYS A 20 -10.02 -6.53 3.40
N ALA A 21 -11.00 -6.90 4.23
CA ALA A 21 -12.23 -7.57 3.79
C ALA A 21 -13.22 -6.61 3.11
N ARG A 22 -13.35 -5.37 3.60
CA ARG A 22 -14.22 -4.36 2.95
C ARG A 22 -13.60 -3.81 1.67
N ILE A 23 -12.30 -3.54 1.67
CA ILE A 23 -11.56 -2.92 0.56
C ILE A 23 -11.64 -3.78 -0.70
N HIS A 24 -11.56 -5.11 -0.61
CA HIS A 24 -11.51 -5.94 -1.83
C HIS A 24 -12.86 -6.03 -2.57
N TYR A 25 -13.98 -5.99 -1.84
CA TYR A 25 -15.33 -6.04 -2.40
C TYR A 25 -15.88 -4.64 -2.69
N ALA A 26 -15.63 -3.68 -1.80
CA ALA A 26 -16.04 -2.29 -1.97
C ALA A 26 -15.20 -1.56 -3.03
N ASN A 27 -13.90 -1.82 -3.19
CA ASN A 27 -13.10 -1.17 -4.24
C ASN A 27 -13.50 -1.67 -5.62
N LYS A 28 -13.80 -2.97 -5.79
CA LYS A 28 -14.25 -3.46 -7.10
C LYS A 28 -15.57 -2.79 -7.52
N LEU A 29 -16.55 -2.78 -6.62
CA LEU A 29 -17.87 -2.15 -6.85
C LEU A 29 -17.82 -0.62 -6.93
N ARG A 30 -16.93 0.05 -6.19
CA ARG A 30 -16.76 1.52 -6.24
C ARG A 30 -15.96 1.97 -7.44
N THR A 31 -14.87 1.28 -7.80
CA THR A 31 -14.11 1.59 -9.02
C THR A 31 -14.97 1.37 -10.26
N GLU A 32 -15.79 0.32 -10.32
CA GLU A 32 -16.76 0.13 -11.42
C GLU A 32 -17.85 1.23 -11.46
N ARG A 33 -18.32 1.72 -10.30
CA ARG A 33 -19.30 2.83 -10.23
C ARG A 33 -18.70 4.21 -10.51
N GLU A 34 -17.51 4.50 -10.02
CA GLU A 34 -16.83 5.79 -10.20
C GLU A 34 -16.33 5.96 -11.63
N LEU A 35 -15.82 4.91 -12.27
CA LEU A 35 -15.47 4.93 -13.70
C LEU A 35 -16.70 5.04 -14.60
N ALA A 36 -17.84 4.47 -14.21
CA ALA A 36 -19.11 4.63 -14.92
C ALA A 36 -19.77 6.01 -14.69
N GLY A 37 -19.45 6.70 -13.59
CA GLY A 37 -20.05 7.97 -13.17
C GLY A 37 -19.17 9.21 -13.35
N GLY A 38 -17.93 9.08 -13.85
CA GLY A 38 -17.00 10.20 -14.01
C GLY A 38 -16.39 10.72 -12.70
N GLY A 39 -16.31 9.90 -11.65
CA GLY A 39 -15.74 10.28 -10.36
C GLY A 39 -14.22 10.48 -10.42
N GLU A 40 -13.71 11.49 -9.70
CA GLU A 40 -12.27 11.72 -9.60
C GLU A 40 -11.54 10.53 -8.95
N ALA A 41 -10.49 10.09 -9.63
CA ALA A 41 -9.61 9.05 -9.19
C ALA A 41 -9.16 9.28 -7.73
N PRO A 42 -9.21 8.27 -6.85
CA PRO A 42 -8.99 8.42 -5.41
C PRO A 42 -7.50 8.53 -5.09
N TYR A 43 -6.81 9.49 -5.68
CA TYR A 43 -5.44 9.81 -5.35
C TYR A 43 -5.35 10.47 -3.98
N PRO A 44 -4.27 10.23 -3.23
CA PRO A 44 -4.05 10.92 -1.97
C PRO A 44 -3.72 12.39 -2.23
N SER A 45 -4.16 13.26 -1.33
CA SER A 45 -3.99 14.71 -1.42
C SER A 45 -2.53 15.15 -1.59
N TRP A 46 -1.60 14.34 -1.09
CA TRP A 46 -0.16 14.60 -1.12
C TRP A 46 0.54 14.12 -2.39
N MET A 47 -0.15 13.47 -3.34
CA MET A 47 0.48 12.91 -4.55
C MET A 47 1.23 13.97 -5.39
N THR A 48 0.73 15.21 -5.42
CA THR A 48 1.34 16.31 -6.16
C THR A 48 2.43 17.06 -5.36
N ASN A 49 2.56 16.76 -4.07
CA ASN A 49 3.57 17.33 -3.20
C ASN A 49 4.86 16.50 -3.28
N LYS A 50 5.92 17.10 -3.84
CA LYS A 50 7.21 16.43 -4.05
C LYS A 50 7.84 15.95 -2.76
N ASP A 51 7.86 16.77 -1.71
CA ASP A 51 8.47 16.42 -0.42
C ASP A 51 7.76 15.23 0.21
N ARG A 52 6.42 15.20 0.13
CA ARG A 52 5.61 14.07 0.63
C ARG A 52 5.80 12.81 -0.20
N MET A 53 5.94 12.93 -1.52
CA MET A 53 6.24 11.80 -2.39
C MET A 53 7.63 11.21 -2.10
N GLU A 54 8.62 12.05 -1.81
CA GLU A 54 9.96 11.63 -1.40
C GLU A 54 9.93 10.94 -0.03
N GLU A 55 9.22 11.51 0.95
CA GLU A 55 9.02 10.91 2.27
C GLU A 55 8.34 9.54 2.18
N PHE A 56 7.28 9.45 1.37
CA PHE A 56 6.56 8.21 1.10
C PHE A 56 7.47 7.13 0.49
N ALA A 57 8.27 7.51 -0.52
CA ALA A 57 9.23 6.60 -1.15
C ALA A 57 10.31 6.15 -0.16
N ALA A 58 10.81 7.04 0.70
CA ALA A 58 11.80 6.72 1.72
C ALA A 58 11.23 5.72 2.75
N MET A 59 10.02 5.96 3.23
CA MET A 59 9.32 5.08 4.16
C MET A 59 9.04 3.70 3.55
N LEU A 60 8.54 3.65 2.30
CA LEU A 60 8.32 2.38 1.59
C LEU A 60 9.61 1.56 1.46
N ASN A 61 10.71 2.20 1.10
CA ASN A 61 12.00 1.52 0.99
C ASN A 61 12.50 1.00 2.36
N ALA A 62 12.31 1.77 3.43
CA ALA A 62 12.68 1.36 4.78
C ALA A 62 11.82 0.17 5.26
N LEU A 63 10.52 0.19 5.00
CA LEU A 63 9.60 -0.90 5.34
C LEU A 63 9.89 -2.15 4.51
N ALA A 64 10.15 -2.02 3.22
CA ALA A 64 10.50 -3.12 2.33
C ALA A 64 11.80 -3.81 2.79
N LYS A 65 12.82 -3.02 3.17
CA LYS A 65 14.07 -3.56 3.73
C LYS A 65 13.81 -4.38 5.00
N ARG A 66 12.95 -3.91 5.91
CA ARG A 66 12.59 -4.66 7.13
C ARG A 66 11.86 -5.97 6.83
N LYS A 67 11.12 -6.03 5.72
CA LYS A 67 10.38 -7.21 5.25
C LYS A 67 11.19 -8.09 4.28
N SER A 68 12.49 -7.82 4.10
CA SER A 68 13.36 -8.52 3.14
C SER A 68 12.82 -8.51 1.70
N ILE A 69 12.14 -7.43 1.30
CA ILE A 69 11.66 -7.24 -0.06
C ILE A 69 12.71 -6.43 -0.84
N PRO A 70 13.17 -6.89 -2.02
CA PRO A 70 14.18 -6.19 -2.80
C PRO A 70 13.74 -4.78 -3.20
N LYS A 71 14.65 -3.79 -3.04
CA LYS A 71 14.40 -2.40 -3.47
C LYS A 71 14.01 -2.31 -4.95
N LYS A 72 14.61 -3.15 -5.80
CA LYS A 72 14.29 -3.23 -7.24
C LYS A 72 12.84 -3.64 -7.51
N PHE A 73 12.30 -4.54 -6.67
CA PHE A 73 10.90 -4.95 -6.78
C PHE A 73 9.96 -3.79 -6.42
N VAL A 74 10.22 -3.08 -5.31
CA VAL A 74 9.46 -1.88 -4.92
C VAL A 74 9.51 -0.82 -6.02
N ALA A 75 10.70 -0.53 -6.56
CA ALA A 75 10.85 0.41 -7.66
C ALA A 75 10.04 -0.03 -8.91
N GLY A 76 10.10 -1.31 -9.28
CA GLY A 76 9.32 -1.86 -10.39
C GLY A 76 7.80 -1.72 -10.22
N THR A 77 7.29 -1.87 -8.99
CA THR A 77 5.86 -1.64 -8.71
C THR A 77 5.46 -0.17 -8.82
N MET A 78 6.41 0.75 -8.62
CA MET A 78 6.18 2.20 -8.69
C MET A 78 6.42 2.78 -10.09
N THR A 79 7.13 2.09 -10.98
CA THR A 79 7.34 2.52 -12.38
C THR A 79 6.28 1.99 -13.34
N ASN A 80 5.62 0.88 -12.99
CA ASN A 80 4.48 0.38 -13.75
C ASN A 80 3.23 1.22 -13.42
N GLU A 81 2.75 2.03 -14.37
CA GLU A 81 1.64 2.96 -14.19
C GLU A 81 0.39 2.31 -13.57
N TYR A 82 0.00 1.13 -14.06
CA TYR A 82 -1.15 0.39 -13.52
C TYR A 82 -0.96 0.01 -12.04
N SER A 83 0.22 -0.50 -11.70
CA SER A 83 0.57 -0.90 -10.34
C SER A 83 0.70 0.30 -9.41
N GLN A 84 1.35 1.36 -9.89
CA GLN A 84 1.50 2.63 -9.19
C GLN A 84 0.13 3.25 -8.86
N ASN A 85 -0.77 3.34 -9.84
CA ASN A 85 -2.11 3.88 -9.64
C ASN A 85 -2.89 3.08 -8.59
N LYS A 86 -2.80 1.75 -8.63
CA LYS A 86 -3.48 0.90 -7.64
C LYS A 86 -2.95 1.10 -6.22
N LEU A 87 -1.63 1.29 -6.08
CA LEU A 87 -1.00 1.58 -4.79
C LEU A 87 -1.39 2.98 -4.29
N LEU A 88 -1.35 4.00 -5.14
CA LEU A 88 -1.75 5.36 -4.76
C LEU A 88 -3.25 5.44 -4.46
N PHE A 89 -4.12 4.75 -5.20
CA PHE A 89 -5.54 4.65 -4.87
C PHE A 89 -5.77 4.04 -3.50
N THR A 90 -4.96 3.07 -3.11
CA THR A 90 -5.03 2.51 -1.75
C THR A 90 -4.76 3.59 -0.71
N ALA A 91 -3.73 4.42 -0.91
CA ALA A 91 -3.44 5.54 -0.02
C ALA A 91 -4.55 6.60 0.00
N GLY A 92 -5.09 7.01 -1.16
CA GLY A 92 -6.18 8.00 -1.18
C GLY A 92 -7.51 7.47 -0.64
N PHE A 93 -7.82 6.18 -0.80
CA PHE A 93 -8.96 5.57 -0.11
C PHE A 93 -8.80 5.57 1.41
N MET A 94 -7.58 5.31 1.89
CA MET A 94 -7.26 5.35 3.32
C MET A 94 -7.34 6.78 3.87
N GLU A 95 -6.82 7.77 3.12
CA GLU A 95 -6.90 9.19 3.47
C GLU A 95 -8.34 9.68 3.59
N ARG A 96 -9.22 9.33 2.65
CA ARG A 96 -10.66 9.64 2.71
C ARG A 96 -11.36 9.03 3.92
N GLN A 97 -10.78 8.00 4.54
CA GLN A 97 -11.27 7.36 5.76
C GLN A 97 -10.65 7.96 7.03
N GLY A 98 -9.81 8.99 6.90
CA GLY A 98 -9.14 9.66 8.02
C GLY A 98 -7.83 9.00 8.46
N ALA A 99 -7.27 8.09 7.65
CA ALA A 99 -6.01 7.44 7.98
C ALA A 99 -4.83 8.42 7.91
N SER A 100 -3.88 8.28 8.83
CA SER A 100 -2.64 9.05 8.82
C SER A 100 -1.76 8.71 7.61
N PHE A 101 -0.81 9.59 7.30
CA PHE A 101 0.16 9.36 6.22
C PHE A 101 0.96 8.05 6.41
N GLU A 102 1.32 7.74 7.64
CA GLU A 102 2.00 6.50 8.01
C GLU A 102 1.09 5.29 7.82
N GLU A 103 -0.18 5.36 8.22
CA GLU A 103 -1.16 4.29 8.03
C GLU A 103 -1.43 4.02 6.54
N GLN A 104 -1.51 5.07 5.73
CA GLN A 104 -1.61 4.96 4.28
C GLN A 104 -0.37 4.24 3.71
N THR A 105 0.83 4.62 4.16
CA THR A 105 2.09 4.02 3.71
C THR A 105 2.21 2.55 4.10
N MET A 106 1.79 2.18 5.31
CA MET A 106 1.72 0.79 5.75
C MET A 106 0.74 -0.03 4.91
N ALA A 107 -0.43 0.52 4.59
CA ALA A 107 -1.41 -0.16 3.73
C ALA A 107 -0.85 -0.42 2.32
N VAL A 108 -0.14 0.55 1.74
CA VAL A 108 0.55 0.36 0.45
C VAL A 108 1.61 -0.73 0.54
N MET A 109 2.43 -0.72 1.59
CA MET A 109 3.47 -1.73 1.81
C MET A 109 2.87 -3.15 1.92
N ASP A 110 1.73 -3.31 2.59
CA ASP A 110 1.04 -4.61 2.68
C ASP A 110 0.61 -5.13 1.31
N HIS A 111 0.22 -4.24 0.39
CA HIS A 111 -0.09 -4.61 -0.99
C HIS A 111 1.15 -5.07 -1.75
N ILE A 112 2.26 -4.33 -1.64
CA ILE A 112 3.55 -4.70 -2.24
C ILE A 112 4.05 -6.04 -1.67
N GLU A 113 3.95 -6.26 -0.36
CA GLU A 113 4.29 -7.53 0.27
C GLU A 113 3.42 -8.68 -0.26
N LYS A 114 2.12 -8.44 -0.45
CA LYS A 114 1.24 -9.44 -1.06
C LYS A 114 1.65 -9.77 -2.50
N TYR A 115 2.04 -8.76 -3.30
CA TYR A 115 2.56 -9.01 -4.65
C TYR A 115 3.84 -9.82 -4.61
N TRP A 116 4.77 -9.48 -3.73
CA TRP A 116 6.00 -10.24 -3.53
C TRP A 116 5.71 -11.69 -3.14
N LYS A 117 4.88 -11.92 -2.13
CA LYS A 117 4.52 -13.26 -1.62
C LYS A 117 3.77 -14.13 -2.63
N ASN A 118 3.07 -13.53 -3.57
CA ASN A 118 2.31 -14.25 -4.60
C ASN A 118 3.07 -14.37 -5.92
N MET A 119 4.23 -13.73 -6.06
CA MET A 119 5.10 -13.87 -7.22
C MET A 119 5.70 -15.29 -7.29
N ASP A 120 5.80 -15.83 -8.51
CA ASP A 120 6.44 -17.11 -8.77
C ASP A 120 7.92 -17.09 -8.34
N LEU A 121 8.44 -18.24 -7.90
CA LEU A 121 9.81 -18.33 -7.41
C LEU A 121 10.85 -18.01 -8.49
N ASN A 122 10.56 -18.27 -9.76
CA ASN A 122 11.47 -17.94 -10.86
C ASN A 122 11.55 -16.43 -11.10
N ASP A 123 10.41 -15.74 -11.01
CA ASP A 123 10.34 -14.28 -11.15
C ASP A 123 11.03 -13.57 -9.98
N ARG A 124 10.92 -14.10 -8.76
CA ARG A 124 11.62 -13.53 -7.58
C ARG A 124 13.13 -13.50 -7.73
N LYS A 125 13.73 -14.55 -8.31
CA LYS A 125 15.18 -14.65 -8.53
C LYS A 125 15.71 -13.52 -9.41
N MET A 126 14.88 -12.99 -10.32
CA MET A 126 15.25 -11.83 -11.16
C MET A 126 15.44 -10.54 -10.34
N PHE A 127 14.81 -10.44 -9.17
CA PHE A 127 14.92 -9.28 -8.27
C PHE A 127 15.97 -9.45 -7.17
N GLU A 128 16.33 -10.69 -6.84
CA GLU A 128 17.36 -11.03 -5.85
C GLU A 128 18.79 -10.96 -6.43
N GLY A 129 18.96 -11.19 -7.74
CA GLY A 129 20.26 -11.33 -8.41
C GLY A 129 21.04 -10.04 -8.70
N GLY A 130 20.81 -8.94 -7.99
CA GLY A 130 21.59 -7.73 -8.23
C GLY A 130 21.70 -6.85 -6.99
N SER A 131 22.73 -7.15 -6.20
CA SER A 131 23.33 -6.28 -5.19
C SER A 131 24.05 -5.10 -5.81
#